data_AF-A0A1Q7SCK9-F1
#
_entry.id   AF-A0A1Q7SCK9-F1
#
_cell.length_a   1.000
_cell.length_b   1.000
_cell.length_c   1.000
_cell.angle_alpha   90.00
_cell.angle_beta   90.00
_cell.angle_gamma   90.00
#
_symmetry.space_group_name_H-M   'P 1'
#
loop_
_entity.id
_entity.type
_entity.pdbx_description
1 polymer ?
#
loop_
_entity_poly.entity_id
_entity_poly.type
_entity_poly.pdbx_seq_one_letter_code
_entity_poly.pdbx_strand_id
1 'polypeptide(L)'
;MRFLALATDYDGTLATDGTVDPETVAALRRLAATGRTLILVTGRQLNDLLRVFPDAGLFDAIVAENGAVLHRPGSADTRVLAPPPPADFVETLQRRRVEPLWRGQVVVATVQPNDTAVVEVIRELGLNLQVILNKGSVMVLPASVDKASGLRAALDELALDPARVVAIGDAENDQAFLATSGYGVAVANALDSLKATTTHVTRGEAGAGVREIIDWLLVEDK
;
A
#
# COMPACT_ATOMS: atom_id res chain seq x y z
N MET A 1 17.87 12.89 14.82
CA MET A 1 17.02 12.12 13.90
C MET A 1 16.43 10.90 14.60
N ARG A 2 15.19 10.98 15.08
CA ARG A 2 14.44 9.87 15.70
C ARG A 2 13.91 8.91 14.63
N PHE A 3 13.30 9.43 13.58
CA PHE A 3 12.71 8.61 12.51
C PHE A 3 13.65 8.52 11.31
N LEU A 4 13.80 7.31 10.78
CA LEU A 4 14.70 7.00 9.67
C LEU A 4 13.96 6.77 8.35
N ALA A 5 12.65 6.51 8.40
CA ALA A 5 11.89 6.16 7.21
C ALA A 5 10.49 6.75 7.21
N LEU A 6 9.98 6.98 6.01
CA LEU A 6 8.58 7.28 5.74
C LEU A 6 7.98 6.13 4.91
N ALA A 7 7.00 5.44 5.48
CA ALA A 7 6.14 4.50 4.78
C ALA A 7 4.82 5.21 4.42
N THR A 8 4.46 5.28 3.15
CA THR A 8 3.24 5.98 2.71
C THR A 8 2.36 5.07 1.89
N ASP A 9 1.04 5.17 2.10
CA ASP A 9 0.07 4.68 1.13
C ASP A 9 0.08 5.51 -0.17
N TYR A 10 -0.46 4.94 -1.24
CA TYR A 10 -0.60 5.59 -2.54
C TYR A 10 -1.96 6.29 -2.75
N ASP A 11 -3.06 5.54 -2.91
CA ASP A 11 -4.34 6.08 -3.40
C ASP A 11 -5.16 6.74 -2.29
N GLY A 12 -5.32 8.07 -2.36
CA GLY A 12 -5.97 8.85 -1.30
C GLY A 12 -5.00 9.37 -0.24
N THR A 13 -3.74 8.94 -0.29
CA THR A 13 -2.66 9.39 0.59
C THR A 13 -1.58 10.15 -0.18
N LEU A 14 -0.85 9.50 -1.08
CA LEU A 14 0.15 10.20 -1.91
C LEU A 14 -0.49 10.82 -3.17
N ALA A 15 -1.47 10.12 -3.73
CA ALA A 15 -2.11 10.45 -4.99
C ALA A 15 -3.58 10.82 -4.80
N THR A 16 -4.06 11.76 -5.61
CA THR A 16 -5.49 12.04 -5.81
C THR A 16 -5.85 11.58 -7.22
N ASP A 17 -6.89 10.76 -7.33
CA ASP A 17 -7.32 10.15 -8.60
C ASP A 17 -6.17 9.48 -9.38
N GLY A 18 -5.29 8.79 -8.64
CA GLY A 18 -4.14 8.06 -9.19
C GLY A 18 -2.97 8.94 -9.64
N THR A 19 -3.02 10.26 -9.45
CA THR A 19 -1.96 11.20 -9.81
C THR A 19 -1.31 11.80 -8.57
N VAL A 20 0.03 11.82 -8.53
CA VAL A 20 0.81 12.52 -7.50
C VAL A 20 1.20 13.89 -8.02
N ASP A 21 0.94 14.94 -7.24
CA ASP A 21 1.27 16.30 -7.67
C ASP A 21 2.80 16.57 -7.60
N PRO A 22 3.34 17.46 -8.45
CA PRO A 22 4.79 17.72 -8.52
C PRO A 22 5.39 18.26 -7.22
N GLU A 23 4.63 19.01 -6.42
CA GLU A 23 5.10 19.55 -5.14
C GLU A 23 5.27 18.43 -4.10
N THR A 24 4.40 17.41 -4.11
CA THR A 24 4.53 16.21 -3.28
C THR A 24 5.74 15.37 -3.70
N VAL A 25 5.96 15.19 -5.01
CA VAL A 25 7.18 14.55 -5.52
C VAL A 25 8.44 15.33 -5.09
N ALA A 26 8.41 16.66 -5.17
CA ALA A 26 9.51 17.50 -4.71
C ALA A 26 9.77 17.35 -3.21
N ALA A 27 8.72 17.22 -2.38
CA ALA A 27 8.87 16.97 -0.95
C ALA A 27 9.50 15.59 -0.67
N LEU A 28 9.07 14.54 -1.35
CA LEU A 28 9.70 13.20 -1.25
C LEU A 28 11.19 13.27 -1.59
N ARG A 29 11.57 13.97 -2.67
CA ARG A 29 12.99 14.17 -3.03
C ARG A 29 13.77 14.90 -1.92
N ARG A 30 13.19 15.92 -1.30
CA ARG A 30 13.82 16.62 -0.16
C ARG A 30 14.03 15.67 1.03
N LEU A 31 13.04 14.83 1.33
CA LEU A 31 13.15 13.87 2.43
C LEU A 31 14.23 12.82 2.14
N ALA A 32 14.23 12.23 0.95
CA ALA A 32 15.23 11.26 0.51
C ALA A 32 16.66 11.85 0.56
N ALA A 33 16.83 13.13 0.20
CA ALA A 33 18.13 13.81 0.26
C ALA A 33 18.70 13.94 1.69
N THR A 34 17.90 13.70 2.73
CA THR A 34 18.39 13.63 4.13
C THR A 34 19.01 12.27 4.48
N GLY A 35 18.96 11.30 3.58
CA GLY A 35 19.37 9.91 3.83
C GLY A 35 18.29 9.06 4.52
N ARG A 36 17.07 9.58 4.66
CA ARG A 36 15.91 8.81 5.13
C ARG A 36 15.37 7.93 4.02
N THR A 37 14.91 6.75 4.41
CA THR A 37 14.33 5.75 3.52
C THR A 37 12.88 6.08 3.18
N LEU A 38 12.50 5.91 1.92
CA LEU A 38 11.13 6.00 1.46
C LEU A 38 10.59 4.61 1.12
N ILE A 39 9.43 4.26 1.69
CA ILE A 39 8.73 2.99 1.45
C ILE A 39 7.32 3.30 0.94
N LEU A 40 6.96 2.76 -0.22
CA LEU A 40 5.61 2.88 -0.76
C LEU A 40 4.82 1.61 -0.44
N VAL A 41 3.62 1.74 0.11
CA VAL A 41 2.78 0.59 0.49
C VAL A 41 1.42 0.71 -0.18
N THR A 42 1.07 -0.17 -1.11
CA THR A 42 -0.14 0.00 -1.93
C THR A 42 -0.89 -1.30 -2.19
N GLY A 43 -2.20 -1.19 -2.39
CA GLY A 43 -3.04 -2.27 -2.92
C GLY A 43 -2.90 -2.48 -4.43
N ARG A 44 -2.29 -1.54 -5.15
CA ARG A 44 -2.13 -1.62 -6.61
C ARG A 44 -1.25 -2.79 -7.02
N GLN A 45 -1.52 -3.30 -8.22
CA GLN A 45 -0.60 -4.18 -8.93
C GLN A 45 0.69 -3.42 -9.25
N LEU A 46 1.84 -4.07 -9.09
CA LEU A 46 3.14 -3.44 -9.31
C LEU A 46 3.25 -2.82 -10.71
N ASN A 47 2.85 -3.57 -11.75
CA ASN A 47 2.91 -3.09 -13.13
C ASN A 47 2.00 -1.89 -13.39
N ASP A 48 0.83 -1.84 -12.76
CA ASP A 48 -0.07 -0.70 -12.88
C ASP A 48 0.51 0.53 -12.19
N LEU A 49 1.02 0.36 -10.96
CA LEU A 49 1.68 1.42 -10.20
C LEU A 49 2.85 2.03 -11.00
N LEU A 50 3.77 1.20 -11.50
CA LEU A 50 4.94 1.69 -12.25
C LEU A 50 4.55 2.42 -13.55
N ARG A 51 3.37 2.12 -14.11
CA ARG A 51 2.85 2.81 -15.29
C ARG A 51 2.25 4.18 -14.94
N VAL A 52 1.52 4.29 -13.83
CA VAL A 52 0.84 5.54 -13.45
C VAL A 52 1.73 6.49 -12.65
N PHE A 53 2.77 5.97 -12.00
CA PHE A 53 3.66 6.74 -11.14
C PHE A 53 5.13 6.59 -11.57
N PRO A 54 5.58 7.38 -12.58
CA PRO A 54 6.95 7.32 -13.09
C PRO A 54 8.03 7.62 -12.03
N ASP A 55 7.67 8.40 -11.00
CA ASP A 55 8.53 8.74 -9.88
C ASP A 55 8.61 7.64 -8.79
N ALA A 56 8.04 6.45 -9.04
CA ALA A 56 8.19 5.29 -8.14
C ALA A 56 9.65 4.92 -7.87
N GLY A 57 10.57 5.30 -8.78
CA GLY A 57 12.02 5.17 -8.60
C GLY A 57 12.62 5.99 -7.45
N LEU A 58 11.86 6.89 -6.83
CA LEU A 58 12.27 7.63 -5.63
C LEU A 58 12.26 6.78 -4.36
N PHE A 59 11.55 5.65 -4.37
CA PHE A 59 11.37 4.79 -3.21
C PHE A 59 12.47 3.74 -3.13
N ASP A 60 12.93 3.45 -1.91
CA ASP A 60 13.90 2.40 -1.64
C ASP A 60 13.23 1.01 -1.67
N ALA A 61 11.95 0.95 -1.33
CA ALA A 61 11.12 -0.25 -1.41
C ALA A 61 9.67 0.08 -1.77
N ILE A 62 9.06 -0.81 -2.56
CA ILE A 62 7.64 -0.79 -2.92
C ILE A 62 7.01 -2.10 -2.46
N VAL A 63 6.07 -1.99 -1.56
CA VAL A 63 5.16 -3.05 -1.11
C VAL A 63 3.87 -2.93 -1.92
N ALA A 64 3.75 -3.75 -2.96
CA ALA A 64 2.60 -3.78 -3.86
C ALA A 64 1.64 -4.95 -3.53
N GLU A 65 0.49 -4.96 -4.19
CA GLU A 65 -0.53 -6.02 -4.08
C GLU A 65 -0.96 -6.26 -2.62
N ASN A 66 -1.20 -5.19 -1.86
CA ASN A 66 -1.56 -5.21 -0.44
C ASN A 66 -0.56 -6.03 0.42
N GLY A 67 0.73 -5.97 0.09
CA GLY A 67 1.75 -6.67 0.87
C GLY A 67 2.27 -7.96 0.25
N ALA A 68 1.73 -8.40 -0.87
CA ALA A 68 2.11 -9.69 -1.47
C ALA A 68 3.35 -9.62 -2.36
N VAL A 69 3.74 -8.43 -2.80
CA VAL A 69 4.88 -8.21 -3.68
C VAL A 69 5.78 -7.14 -3.08
N LEU A 70 7.06 -7.46 -2.89
CA LEU A 70 8.09 -6.51 -2.53
C LEU A 70 8.98 -6.26 -3.73
N HIS A 71 9.15 -5.00 -4.11
CA HIS A 71 9.97 -4.58 -5.23
C HIS A 71 10.95 -3.50 -4.80
N ARG A 72 12.20 -3.61 -5.27
CA ARG A 72 13.23 -2.59 -5.08
C ARG A 72 13.43 -1.81 -6.38
N PRO A 73 13.00 -0.53 -6.45
CA PRO A 73 13.20 0.28 -7.64
C PRO A 73 14.68 0.40 -8.02
N GLY A 74 14.97 0.40 -9.32
CA GLY A 74 16.35 0.43 -9.83
C GLY A 74 17.09 -0.91 -9.79
N SER A 75 16.46 -1.97 -9.24
CA SER A 75 16.95 -3.34 -9.32
C SER A 75 15.96 -4.23 -10.08
N ALA A 76 16.43 -5.37 -10.59
CA ALA A 76 15.52 -6.42 -11.08
C ALA A 76 14.91 -7.24 -9.92
N ASP A 77 15.14 -6.84 -8.66
CA ASP A 77 14.74 -7.59 -7.47
C ASP A 77 13.27 -7.36 -7.17
N THR A 78 12.47 -8.36 -7.50
CA THR A 78 11.04 -8.44 -7.16
C THR A 78 10.80 -9.76 -6.47
N ARG A 79 10.34 -9.69 -5.22
CA ARG A 79 10.08 -10.85 -4.38
C ARG A 79 8.59 -10.99 -4.17
N VAL A 80 8.08 -12.16 -4.50
CA VAL A 80 6.71 -12.56 -4.21
C VAL A 80 6.68 -13.17 -2.81
N LEU A 81 5.85 -12.61 -1.92
CA LEU A 81 5.79 -12.95 -0.50
C LEU A 81 4.67 -13.96 -0.17
N ALA A 82 3.83 -14.30 -1.16
CA ALA A 82 2.75 -15.28 -1.00
C ALA A 82 2.56 -16.14 -2.26
N PRO A 83 1.95 -17.33 -2.17
CA PRO A 83 1.66 -18.13 -3.34
C PRO A 83 0.76 -17.37 -4.34
N PRO A 84 0.97 -17.57 -5.66
CA PRO A 84 0.09 -17.00 -6.67
C PRO A 84 -1.35 -17.50 -6.50
N PRO A 85 -2.36 -16.82 -7.09
CA PRO A 85 -3.73 -17.27 -6.98
C PRO A 85 -3.88 -18.65 -7.64
N PRO A 86 -4.65 -19.58 -7.03
CA PRO A 86 -4.92 -20.88 -7.62
C PRO A 86 -5.45 -20.75 -9.06
N ALA A 87 -4.96 -21.60 -9.97
CA ALA A 87 -5.32 -21.50 -11.39
C ALA A 87 -6.82 -21.78 -11.61
N ASP A 88 -7.35 -22.78 -10.90
CA ASP A 88 -8.77 -23.15 -10.91
C ASP A 88 -9.67 -22.02 -10.38
N PHE A 89 -9.21 -21.25 -9.41
CA PHE A 89 -9.89 -20.04 -8.94
C PHE A 89 -10.08 -19.02 -10.06
N VAL A 90 -8.97 -18.64 -10.72
CA VAL A 90 -8.99 -17.64 -11.81
C VAL A 90 -9.81 -18.15 -12.99
N GLU A 91 -9.63 -19.40 -13.39
CA GLU A 91 -10.37 -20.01 -14.50
C GLU A 91 -11.88 -20.08 -14.20
N THR A 92 -12.25 -20.37 -12.95
CA THR A 92 -13.66 -20.43 -12.57
C THR A 92 -14.32 -19.05 -12.60
N LEU A 93 -13.63 -18.00 -12.14
CA LEU A 93 -14.11 -16.62 -12.28
C LEU A 93 -14.29 -16.22 -13.74
N GLN A 94 -13.34 -16.58 -14.61
CA GLN A 94 -13.43 -16.34 -16.05
C GLN A 94 -14.61 -17.09 -16.68
N ARG A 95 -14.81 -18.38 -16.35
CA ARG A 95 -15.98 -19.16 -16.83
C ARG A 95 -17.30 -18.55 -16.39
N ARG A 96 -17.34 -17.95 -15.19
CA ARG A 96 -18.51 -17.21 -14.67
C ARG A 96 -18.68 -15.81 -15.25
N ARG A 97 -17.78 -15.38 -16.15
CA ARG A 97 -17.77 -14.03 -16.75
C ARG A 97 -17.70 -12.92 -15.71
N VAL A 98 -16.92 -13.14 -14.66
CA VAL A 98 -16.56 -12.08 -13.72
C VAL A 98 -15.66 -11.09 -14.47
N GLU A 99 -16.22 -9.95 -14.83
CA GLU A 99 -15.53 -8.89 -15.57
C GLU A 99 -15.88 -7.52 -14.96
N PRO A 100 -14.92 -6.57 -14.92
CA PRO A 100 -13.50 -6.73 -15.21
C PRO A 100 -12.78 -7.63 -14.20
N LEU A 101 -11.73 -8.33 -14.64
CA LEU A 101 -10.88 -9.18 -13.79
C LEU A 101 -9.41 -8.87 -14.10
N TRP A 102 -8.68 -8.46 -13.07
CA TRP A 102 -7.25 -8.18 -13.14
C TRP A 102 -6.48 -9.19 -12.32
N ARG A 103 -5.40 -9.72 -12.89
CA ARG A 103 -4.52 -10.69 -12.23
C ARG A 103 -3.14 -10.07 -12.04
N GLY A 104 -2.71 -9.95 -10.80
CA GLY A 104 -1.34 -9.61 -10.41
C GLY A 104 -0.49 -10.87 -10.26
N GLN A 105 0.61 -10.75 -9.53
CA GLN A 105 1.44 -11.90 -9.17
C GLN A 105 0.74 -12.77 -8.13
N VAL A 106 0.06 -12.14 -7.16
CA VAL A 106 -0.70 -12.79 -6.08
C VAL A 106 -2.14 -12.29 -6.05
N VAL A 107 -2.37 -10.97 -6.19
CA VAL A 107 -3.71 -10.41 -6.09
C VAL A 107 -4.55 -10.77 -7.31
N VAL A 108 -5.81 -11.12 -7.08
CA VAL A 108 -6.86 -11.09 -8.10
C VAL A 108 -7.81 -9.95 -7.75
N ALA A 109 -8.01 -9.01 -8.64
CA ALA A 109 -8.85 -7.85 -8.42
C ALA A 109 -10.03 -7.82 -9.40
N THR A 110 -11.17 -7.32 -8.93
CA THR A 110 -12.37 -7.02 -9.70
C THR A 110 -13.09 -5.83 -9.04
N VAL A 111 -14.33 -5.55 -9.42
CA VAL A 111 -15.16 -4.48 -8.87
C VAL A 111 -16.48 -5.04 -8.35
N GLN A 112 -17.11 -4.33 -7.41
CA GLN A 112 -18.47 -4.65 -7.01
C GLN A 112 -19.43 -4.48 -8.21
N PRO A 113 -20.45 -5.35 -8.36
CA PRO A 113 -20.91 -6.35 -7.39
C PRO A 113 -20.30 -7.77 -7.57
N ASN A 114 -19.14 -7.91 -8.22
CA ASN A 114 -18.54 -9.24 -8.46
C ASN A 114 -18.03 -9.94 -7.19
N ASP A 115 -17.99 -9.24 -6.04
CA ASP A 115 -17.62 -9.80 -4.74
C ASP A 115 -18.48 -11.03 -4.37
N THR A 116 -19.76 -11.05 -4.73
CA THR A 116 -20.64 -12.20 -4.46
C THR A 116 -20.15 -13.44 -5.20
N ALA A 117 -19.89 -13.32 -6.51
CA ALA A 117 -19.38 -14.42 -7.32
C ALA A 117 -17.99 -14.88 -6.84
N VAL A 118 -17.14 -13.94 -6.42
CA VAL A 118 -15.82 -14.25 -5.85
C VAL A 118 -15.95 -15.10 -4.59
N VAL A 119 -16.78 -14.69 -3.63
CA VAL A 119 -16.99 -15.42 -2.37
C VAL A 119 -17.56 -16.82 -2.62
N GLU A 120 -18.48 -16.96 -3.57
CA GLU A 120 -19.02 -18.27 -3.97
C GLU A 120 -17.92 -19.19 -4.50
N VAL A 121 -17.08 -18.71 -5.43
CA VAL A 121 -15.99 -19.52 -5.99
C VAL A 121 -14.96 -19.91 -4.92
N ILE A 122 -14.61 -19.00 -4.01
CA ILE A 122 -13.72 -19.30 -2.87
C ILE A 122 -14.30 -20.46 -2.04
N ARG A 123 -15.61 -20.41 -1.74
CA ARG A 123 -16.29 -21.44 -0.95
C ARG A 123 -16.38 -22.78 -1.69
N GLU A 124 -16.75 -22.77 -2.97
CA GLU A 124 -16.87 -23.98 -3.79
C GLU A 124 -15.55 -24.73 -3.93
N LEU A 125 -14.45 -24.00 -4.07
CA LEU A 125 -13.11 -24.57 -4.21
C LEU A 125 -12.43 -24.83 -2.85
N GLY A 126 -13.06 -24.46 -1.73
CA GLY A 126 -12.51 -24.64 -0.38
C GLY A 126 -11.21 -23.85 -0.14
N LEU A 127 -11.08 -22.67 -0.74
CA LEU A 127 -9.85 -21.88 -0.70
C LEU A 127 -9.77 -21.00 0.55
N ASN A 128 -8.56 -20.86 1.10
CA ASN A 128 -8.28 -19.93 2.19
C ASN A 128 -7.81 -18.57 1.63
N LEU A 129 -8.73 -17.88 0.96
CA LEU A 129 -8.52 -16.54 0.40
C LEU A 129 -9.42 -15.54 1.14
N GLN A 130 -8.89 -14.35 1.37
CA GLN A 130 -9.64 -13.22 1.91
C GLN A 130 -10.10 -12.28 0.79
N VAL A 131 -11.26 -11.66 0.99
CA VAL A 131 -11.80 -10.62 0.11
C VAL A 131 -11.69 -9.28 0.83
N ILE A 132 -10.94 -8.35 0.24
CA ILE A 132 -10.74 -7.00 0.74
C ILE A 132 -11.53 -6.04 -0.16
N LEU A 133 -12.41 -5.25 0.45
CA LEU A 133 -13.18 -4.22 -0.24
C LEU A 133 -12.50 -2.86 -0.05
N ASN A 134 -12.33 -2.11 -1.14
CA ASN A 134 -11.80 -0.74 -1.07
C ASN A 134 -12.44 0.14 -2.14
N LYS A 135 -13.29 1.10 -1.72
CA LYS A 135 -13.92 2.10 -2.62
C LYS A 135 -14.54 1.46 -3.88
N GLY A 136 -15.27 0.35 -3.72
CA GLY A 136 -15.91 -0.39 -4.82
C GLY A 136 -15.01 -1.42 -5.54
N SER A 137 -13.72 -1.45 -5.23
CA SER A 137 -12.79 -2.50 -5.68
C SER A 137 -12.88 -3.72 -4.78
N VAL A 138 -12.72 -4.89 -5.38
CA VAL A 138 -12.71 -6.20 -4.72
C VAL A 138 -11.34 -6.82 -4.97
N MET A 139 -10.54 -6.99 -3.93
CA MET A 139 -9.21 -7.58 -4.02
C MET A 139 -9.19 -8.91 -3.28
N VAL A 140 -8.62 -9.94 -3.90
CA VAL A 140 -8.56 -11.30 -3.38
C VAL A 140 -7.12 -11.71 -3.22
N LEU A 141 -6.75 -12.10 -2.00
CA LEU A 141 -5.39 -12.43 -1.59
C LEU A 141 -5.41 -13.60 -0.60
N PRO A 142 -4.29 -14.28 -0.36
CA PRO A 142 -4.14 -15.17 0.79
C PRO A 142 -4.39 -14.43 2.11
N ALA A 143 -5.03 -15.10 3.08
CA ALA A 143 -5.32 -14.53 4.40
C ALA A 143 -4.06 -14.19 5.22
N SER A 144 -2.90 -14.72 4.83
CA SER A 144 -1.62 -14.49 5.49
C SER A 144 -0.94 -13.17 5.12
N VAL A 145 -1.51 -12.40 4.18
CA VAL A 145 -0.87 -11.20 3.64
C VAL A 145 -1.76 -9.98 3.72
N ASP A 146 -1.20 -8.92 4.27
CA ASP A 146 -1.73 -7.56 4.31
C ASP A 146 -0.60 -6.52 4.19
N LYS A 147 -0.96 -5.23 4.14
CA LYS A 147 -0.01 -4.12 4.06
C LYS A 147 1.01 -4.15 5.21
N ALA A 148 0.61 -4.60 6.40
CA ALA A 148 1.50 -4.67 7.56
C ALA A 148 2.55 -5.78 7.42
N SER A 149 2.16 -6.95 6.93
CA SER A 149 3.06 -8.07 6.64
C SER A 149 4.08 -7.71 5.56
N GLY A 150 3.63 -7.02 4.50
CA GLY A 150 4.52 -6.53 3.44
C GLY A 150 5.47 -5.43 3.94
N LEU A 151 4.99 -4.50 4.77
CA LEU A 151 5.84 -3.50 5.41
C LEU A 151 6.90 -4.15 6.30
N ARG A 152 6.54 -5.15 7.14
CA ARG A 152 7.52 -5.88 7.96
C ARG A 152 8.59 -6.53 7.09
N ALA A 153 8.21 -7.19 5.99
CA ALA A 153 9.17 -7.79 5.06
C ALA A 153 10.11 -6.73 4.45
N ALA A 154 9.59 -5.55 4.08
CA ALA A 154 10.42 -4.45 3.60
C ALA A 154 11.39 -3.92 4.67
N LEU A 155 10.92 -3.75 5.91
CA LEU A 155 11.73 -3.26 7.02
C LEU A 155 12.84 -4.26 7.39
N ASP A 156 12.55 -5.56 7.42
CA ASP A 156 13.54 -6.62 7.64
C ASP A 156 14.63 -6.57 6.55
N GLU A 157 14.22 -6.41 5.29
CA GLU A 157 15.11 -6.35 4.14
C GLU A 157 15.97 -5.06 4.11
N LEU A 158 15.46 -3.96 4.66
CA LEU A 158 16.15 -2.68 4.79
C LEU A 158 16.90 -2.55 6.13
N ALA A 159 16.83 -3.56 7.01
CA ALA A 159 17.37 -3.54 8.37
C ALA A 159 16.90 -2.32 9.19
N LEU A 160 15.61 -1.97 9.07
CA LEU A 160 15.00 -0.83 9.76
C LEU A 160 14.13 -1.27 10.94
N ASP A 161 14.30 -0.62 12.08
CA ASP A 161 13.44 -0.79 13.25
C ASP A 161 12.08 -0.12 12.98
N PRO A 162 10.95 -0.85 13.06
CA PRO A 162 9.60 -0.28 12.92
C PRO A 162 9.33 0.92 13.83
N ALA A 163 9.93 0.97 15.03
CA ALA A 163 9.79 2.10 15.96
C ALA A 163 10.39 3.41 15.42
N ARG A 164 11.22 3.34 14.38
CA ARG A 164 11.85 4.49 13.70
C ARG A 164 11.19 4.80 12.35
N VAL A 165 10.00 4.28 12.10
CA VAL A 165 9.22 4.52 10.88
C VAL A 165 8.05 5.45 11.19
N VAL A 166 7.88 6.47 10.35
CA VAL A 166 6.61 7.19 10.23
C VAL A 166 5.79 6.51 9.15
N ALA A 167 4.54 6.18 9.43
CA ALA A 167 3.62 5.61 8.45
C ALA A 167 2.42 6.53 8.22
N ILE A 168 1.99 6.70 6.98
CA ILE A 168 0.86 7.57 6.62
C ILE A 168 -0.13 6.87 5.66
N GLY A 169 -1.44 7.01 5.91
CA GLY A 169 -2.51 6.35 5.15
C GLY A 169 -3.88 7.04 5.24
N ASP A 170 -4.89 6.51 4.53
CA ASP A 170 -6.25 7.08 4.46
C ASP A 170 -7.39 6.06 4.71
N ALA A 171 -7.16 4.77 4.48
CA ALA A 171 -8.21 3.75 4.38
C ALA A 171 -8.13 2.65 5.45
N GLU A 172 -9.17 1.80 5.51
CA GLU A 172 -9.29 0.73 6.51
C GLU A 172 -8.13 -0.29 6.43
N ASN A 173 -7.69 -0.64 5.22
CA ASN A 173 -6.57 -1.55 5.00
C ASN A 173 -5.20 -0.96 5.41
N ASP A 174 -5.15 0.31 5.85
CA ASP A 174 -3.93 0.95 6.32
C ASP A 174 -3.70 0.76 7.82
N GLN A 175 -4.78 0.56 8.60
CA GLN A 175 -4.73 0.52 10.06
C GLN A 175 -3.62 -0.38 10.60
N ALA A 176 -3.49 -1.59 10.04
CA ALA A 176 -2.52 -2.57 10.50
C ALA A 176 -1.06 -2.12 10.28
N PHE A 177 -0.74 -1.44 9.17
CA PHE A 177 0.64 -1.01 8.89
C PHE A 177 0.97 0.31 9.60
N LEU A 178 -0.01 1.20 9.76
CA LEU A 178 0.14 2.40 10.60
C LEU A 178 0.48 2.00 12.04
N ALA A 179 -0.24 1.03 12.60
CA ALA A 179 -0.01 0.51 13.95
C ALA A 179 1.31 -0.27 14.12
N THR A 180 1.88 -0.77 13.02
CA THR A 180 3.19 -1.45 13.03
C THR A 180 4.35 -0.46 13.16
N SER A 181 4.12 0.82 12.84
CA SER A 181 5.16 1.85 12.79
C SER A 181 5.21 2.65 14.10
N GLY A 182 6.37 3.23 14.40
CA GLY A 182 6.58 4.02 15.62
C GLY A 182 5.78 5.32 15.67
N TYR A 183 5.27 5.79 14.52
CA TYR A 183 4.42 6.97 14.41
C TYR A 183 3.42 6.82 13.27
N GLY A 184 2.17 6.50 13.58
CA GLY A 184 1.10 6.32 12.60
C GLY A 184 0.33 7.63 12.35
N VAL A 185 0.13 7.97 11.08
CA VAL A 185 -0.49 9.22 10.64
C VAL A 185 -1.66 8.95 9.70
N ALA A 186 -2.79 9.62 9.91
CA ALA A 186 -3.89 9.67 8.96
C ALA A 186 -3.91 11.02 8.23
N VAL A 187 -4.20 11.02 6.93
CA VAL A 187 -4.46 12.26 6.18
C VAL A 187 -5.84 12.85 6.52
N ALA A 188 -6.07 14.13 6.22
CA ALA A 188 -7.34 14.80 6.57
C ALA A 188 -8.57 14.18 5.89
N ASN A 189 -8.42 13.59 4.70
CA ASN A 189 -9.48 12.86 3.97
C ASN A 189 -9.60 11.38 4.38
N ALA A 190 -8.85 10.93 5.39
CA ALA A 190 -8.92 9.56 5.87
C ALA A 190 -10.28 9.24 6.52
N LEU A 191 -10.60 7.96 6.59
CA LEU A 191 -11.77 7.48 7.33
C LEU A 191 -11.69 7.85 8.82
N ASP A 192 -12.83 8.22 9.41
CA ASP A 192 -12.90 8.60 10.84
C ASP A 192 -12.46 7.45 11.76
N SER A 193 -12.75 6.21 11.38
CA SER A 193 -12.29 5.02 12.08
C SER A 193 -10.75 4.92 12.11
N LEU A 194 -10.08 5.28 11.00
CA LEU A 194 -8.62 5.29 10.94
C LEU A 194 -8.05 6.42 11.80
N LYS A 195 -8.56 7.65 11.64
CA LYS A 195 -8.14 8.84 12.40
C LYS A 195 -8.19 8.63 13.90
N ALA A 196 -9.21 7.92 14.40
CA ALA A 196 -9.40 7.62 15.81
C ALA A 196 -8.29 6.72 16.40
N THR A 197 -7.52 6.02 15.57
CA THR A 197 -6.49 5.06 15.99
C THR A 197 -5.06 5.53 15.71
N THR A 198 -4.89 6.59 14.93
CA THR A 198 -3.58 7.14 14.56
C THR A 198 -3.00 8.08 15.62
N THR A 199 -1.66 8.17 15.65
CA THR A 199 -0.94 9.10 16.55
C THR A 199 -1.17 10.55 16.17
N HIS A 200 -1.32 10.82 14.87
CA HIS A 200 -1.51 12.17 14.35
C HIS A 200 -2.47 12.16 13.15
N VAL A 201 -3.23 13.24 13.01
CA VAL A 201 -4.06 13.50 11.84
C VAL A 201 -3.58 14.80 11.23
N THR A 202 -3.19 14.77 9.96
CA THR A 202 -2.71 15.97 9.24
C THR A 202 -3.86 16.95 9.00
N ARG A 203 -3.51 18.22 8.76
CA ARG A 203 -4.47 19.22 8.29
C ARG A 203 -4.73 19.09 6.80
N GLY A 204 -3.70 18.73 6.03
CA GLY A 204 -3.79 18.52 4.59
C GLY A 204 -4.43 17.18 4.22
N GLU A 205 -5.16 17.15 3.11
CA GLU A 205 -5.62 15.93 2.45
C GLU A 205 -4.55 15.40 1.50
N ALA A 206 -4.54 14.08 1.29
CA ALA A 206 -3.68 13.38 0.34
C ALA A 206 -2.23 13.93 0.36
N GLY A 207 -1.68 14.27 -0.81
CA GLY A 207 -0.31 14.77 -0.96
C GLY A 207 0.00 15.98 -0.08
N ALA A 208 -0.98 16.85 0.21
CA ALA A 208 -0.78 17.96 1.13
C ALA A 208 -0.50 17.50 2.56
N GLY A 209 -1.18 16.44 3.03
CA GLY A 209 -0.89 15.82 4.33
C GLY A 209 0.47 15.12 4.36
N VAL A 210 0.86 14.45 3.26
CA VAL A 210 2.20 13.85 3.13
C VAL A 210 3.29 14.93 3.22
N ARG A 211 3.12 16.06 2.52
CA ARG A 211 4.04 17.20 2.57
C ARG A 211 4.14 17.80 3.98
N GLU A 212 3.03 17.93 4.69
CA GLU A 212 2.98 18.39 6.08
C GLU A 212 3.87 17.53 6.99
N ILE A 213 3.79 16.21 6.86
CA ILE A 213 4.63 15.28 7.62
C ILE A 213 6.10 15.33 7.21
N ILE A 214 6.38 15.45 5.91
CA ILE A 214 7.74 15.61 5.42
C ILE A 214 8.37 16.89 5.99
N ASP A 215 7.66 18.02 5.94
CA ASP A 215 8.17 19.28 6.45
C ASP A 215 8.38 19.21 7.97
N TRP A 216 7.50 18.54 8.72
CA TRP A 216 7.69 18.26 10.14
C TRP A 216 8.96 17.41 10.40
N LEU A 217 9.18 16.33 9.63
CA LEU A 217 10.38 15.50 9.73
C LEU A 217 11.68 16.27 9.44
N LEU A 218 11.63 17.25 8.54
CA LEU A 218 12.79 18.06 8.15
C LEU A 218 13.12 19.16 9.18
N VAL A 219 12.11 19.69 9.86
CA VAL A 219 12.26 20.83 10.79
C VAL A 219 12.44 20.36 12.23
N GLU A 220 11.55 19.49 12.71
CA GLU A 220 11.42 19.13 14.13
C GLU A 220 12.20 17.85 14.49
N ASP A 221 12.38 16.92 13.54
CA ASP A 221 13.10 15.65 13.75
C ASP A 221 14.55 15.68 13.22
N LYS A 222 15.33 16.72 13.52
CA LYS A 222 16.75 16.75 13.11
C LYS A 222 17.61 15.75 13.86
#